data_AF-A0A3M6ZRA3-F1
#
_entry.id   AF-A0A3M6ZRA3-F1
#
_cell.length_a   1.000
_cell.length_b   1.000
_cell.length_c   1.000
_cell.angle_alpha   90.00
_cell.angle_beta   90.00
_cell.angle_gamma   90.00
#
_symmetry.space_group_name_H-M   'P 1'
#
loop_
_entity.id
_entity.type
_entity.pdbx_description
1 polymer ?
#
loop_
_entity_poly.entity_id
_entity_poly.type
_entity_poly.pdbx_seq_one_letter_code
_entity_poly.pdbx_strand_id
1 'polypeptide(L)'
;MLPASRCPDRPLRGQFQDDDWSRPAASGGNGSLIRILLRGVRSWLEIGELDRLGRVQQLTMKGSVAIAAASAALASAAATPAKIEARQSGTSSGSLPTVTVKGNAFFAGDERFYIRGVDYQPGGSSDAEDPIANVESCKRDVAEFKKLGINTVRVYTVDNTKDHDECMSMLADAGIYLALDVNTPKYSINRGSPAESYNDVYLQSLFATVDAFANYDNTLLFFSGNEVINSDNTTNCAPYVKAVTRDLKQYIGSRGYRSIPVGYSAADVESNRYDMAQYMNCGTDDQRSDFFAFNDYSWCDPSSFTQSGWDQKVEKFSNYSLPLL
;
A
#
# COMPACT_ATOMS: atom_id res chain seq x y z
N MET A 1 -7.24 -11.61 32.91
CA MET A 1 -7.17 -10.58 31.86
C MET A 1 -6.12 -9.58 32.30
N LEU A 2 -4.88 -9.75 31.83
CA LEU A 2 -3.80 -8.79 32.04
C LEU A 2 -3.82 -7.85 30.82
N PRO A 3 -3.79 -6.53 31.00
CA PRO A 3 -3.76 -5.60 29.88
C PRO A 3 -2.44 -5.78 29.13
N ALA A 4 -2.50 -5.89 27.81
CA ALA A 4 -1.33 -5.76 26.96
C ALA A 4 -0.80 -4.33 27.16
N SER A 5 0.24 -4.18 27.97
CA SER A 5 0.89 -2.91 28.20
C SER A 5 1.50 -2.43 26.89
N ARG A 6 1.04 -1.28 26.37
CA ARG A 6 1.77 -0.51 25.34
C ARG A 6 3.23 -0.36 25.78
N CYS A 7 4.18 -0.32 24.83
CA CYS A 7 5.57 0.02 25.15
C CYS A 7 5.56 1.28 26.05
N PRO A 8 6.21 1.28 27.22
CA PRO A 8 6.32 2.48 28.03
C PRO A 8 6.92 3.61 27.18
N ASP A 9 6.31 4.80 27.25
CA ASP A 9 6.57 5.96 26.40
C ASP A 9 8.07 6.21 26.21
N ARG A 10 8.66 5.66 25.15
CA ARG A 10 9.76 6.31 24.46
C ARG A 10 9.12 7.41 23.63
N PRO A 11 9.68 8.63 23.58
CA PRO A 11 9.17 9.66 22.68
C PRO A 11 9.16 9.07 21.28
N LEU A 12 7.95 8.88 20.74
CA LEU A 12 7.74 8.34 19.41
C LEU A 12 8.18 9.42 18.43
N ARG A 13 9.43 9.35 17.96
CA ARG A 13 9.79 9.97 16.68
C ARG A 13 8.99 9.22 15.61
N GLY A 14 7.80 9.71 15.31
CA GLY A 14 6.90 9.10 14.32
C GLY A 14 5.42 9.03 14.72
N GLN A 15 5.02 9.43 15.94
CA GLN A 15 3.59 9.68 16.15
C GLN A 15 3.20 10.95 15.41
N PHE A 16 2.18 10.83 14.55
CA PHE A 16 1.31 11.93 14.15
C PHE A 16 0.56 12.41 15.39
N GLN A 17 1.26 13.10 16.30
CA GLN A 17 0.64 13.97 17.28
C GLN A 17 0.36 15.31 16.61
N ASP A 18 -0.85 15.81 16.85
CA ASP A 18 -1.36 17.06 16.33
C ASP A 18 -0.47 18.23 16.77
N ASP A 19 0.45 18.67 15.90
CA ASP A 19 1.01 20.02 16.00
C ASP A 19 0.05 20.96 15.28
N ASP A 20 -0.61 21.81 16.07
CA ASP A 20 -1.36 22.99 15.66
C ASP A 20 -0.61 23.77 14.56
N TRP A 21 -1.09 23.68 13.32
CA TRP A 21 -0.46 24.19 12.09
C TRP A 21 -0.47 25.73 11.95
N SER A 22 -0.25 26.47 13.04
CA SER A 22 -0.36 27.94 13.06
C SER A 22 0.89 28.70 13.53
N ARG A 23 2.09 28.12 13.62
CA ARG A 23 3.31 28.86 14.04
C ARG A 23 4.60 28.52 13.27
N PRO A 24 5.46 29.52 12.94
CA PRO A 24 6.70 29.32 12.18
C PRO A 24 7.87 28.80 13.05
N ALA A 25 8.72 27.98 12.41
CA ALA A 25 9.83 27.22 13.00
C ALA A 25 11.03 28.05 13.48
N ALA A 26 11.72 27.54 14.51
CA ALA A 26 13.03 28.02 14.95
C ALA A 26 14.08 26.88 14.95
N SER A 27 15.28 27.21 14.49
CA SER A 27 16.43 26.37 14.14
C SER A 27 17.19 25.73 15.32
N GLY A 28 17.82 24.56 15.08
CA GLY A 28 19.04 24.17 15.80
C GLY A 28 19.50 22.70 15.75
N GLY A 29 20.62 22.42 15.07
CA GLY A 29 21.78 21.74 15.66
C GLY A 29 21.88 20.20 15.73
N ASN A 30 22.61 19.63 14.75
CA ASN A 30 23.54 18.47 14.76
C ASN A 30 23.61 17.49 15.95
N GLY A 31 23.60 16.19 15.61
CA GLY A 31 24.67 15.27 16.03
C GLY A 31 24.29 13.95 16.73
N SER A 32 24.53 12.84 16.02
CA SER A 32 25.24 11.64 16.49
C SER A 32 24.53 10.40 17.08
N LEU A 33 24.96 9.26 16.50
CA LEU A 33 25.30 7.94 17.07
C LEU A 33 24.20 6.88 17.21
N ILE A 34 24.19 5.95 16.25
CA ILE A 34 23.64 4.59 16.38
C ILE A 34 24.78 3.62 16.67
N ARG A 35 24.71 2.92 17.82
CA ARG A 35 25.56 1.77 18.14
C ARG A 35 24.85 0.47 17.75
N ILE A 36 25.51 -0.32 16.90
CA ILE A 36 25.10 -1.66 16.49
C ILE A 36 25.68 -2.69 17.47
N LEU A 37 24.86 -3.65 17.88
CA LEU A 37 25.30 -4.88 18.55
C LEU A 37 24.78 -6.09 17.77
N LEU A 38 25.69 -6.76 17.06
CA LEU A 38 25.52 -8.02 16.35
C LEU A 38 25.67 -9.21 17.32
N ARG A 39 24.81 -10.23 17.15
CA ARG A 39 25.02 -11.68 17.41
C ARG A 39 23.65 -12.38 17.25
N GLY A 40 23.47 -13.51 16.59
CA GLY A 40 24.35 -14.44 15.89
C GLY A 40 23.48 -15.54 15.26
N VAL A 41 23.90 -16.01 14.08
CA VAL A 41 23.25 -17.06 13.29
C VAL A 41 23.69 -18.44 13.78
N ARG A 42 22.78 -19.42 13.82
CA ARG A 42 23.13 -20.84 13.68
C ARG A 42 22.18 -21.53 12.69
N SER A 43 22.82 -22.09 11.67
CA SER A 43 22.33 -23.01 10.65
C SER A 43 21.92 -24.36 11.23
N TRP A 44 20.92 -25.00 10.62
CA TRP A 44 20.89 -26.44 10.35
C TRP A 44 20.21 -26.68 9.00
N LEU A 45 20.88 -27.47 8.16
CA LEU A 45 20.46 -27.96 6.84
C LEU A 45 20.54 -29.50 6.89
N GLU A 46 19.94 -30.16 5.90
CA GLU A 46 19.94 -31.62 5.59
C GLU A 46 18.82 -32.47 6.22
N ILE A 47 18.17 -33.45 5.57
CA ILE A 47 18.22 -34.17 4.27
C ILE A 47 16.84 -34.84 4.08
N GLY A 48 16.39 -35.14 2.84
CA GLY A 48 15.37 -36.18 2.64
C GLY A 48 14.67 -36.20 1.28
N GLU A 49 15.22 -36.96 0.35
CA GLU A 49 14.76 -37.28 -1.01
C GLU A 49 13.72 -38.43 -1.01
N LEU A 50 12.77 -38.46 -1.97
CA LEU A 50 12.41 -39.61 -2.83
C LEU A 50 10.97 -39.56 -3.41
N ASP A 51 10.92 -39.48 -4.74
CA ASP A 51 10.05 -40.20 -5.70
C ASP A 51 8.64 -40.69 -5.33
N ARG A 52 7.66 -40.31 -6.18
CA ARG A 52 7.01 -41.28 -7.10
C ARG A 52 6.15 -40.65 -8.19
N LEU A 53 6.35 -41.22 -9.38
CA LEU A 53 5.62 -41.05 -10.63
C LEU A 53 4.14 -41.47 -10.54
N GLY A 54 3.29 -40.73 -11.25
CA GLY A 54 1.93 -41.13 -11.60
C GLY A 54 1.49 -40.44 -12.89
N ARG A 55 1.79 -41.07 -14.04
CA ARG A 55 1.36 -40.66 -15.38
C ARG A 55 0.03 -41.36 -15.70
N VAL A 56 -1.01 -40.61 -16.07
CA VAL A 56 -2.16 -41.14 -16.82
C VAL A 56 -2.45 -40.22 -18.00
N GLN A 57 -2.64 -40.86 -19.16
CA GLN A 57 -2.78 -40.29 -20.49
C GLN A 57 -4.08 -39.52 -20.73
N GLN A 58 -3.92 -38.50 -21.58
CA GLN A 58 -4.82 -37.92 -22.57
C GLN A 58 -6.20 -38.56 -22.81
N LEU A 59 -7.20 -37.69 -22.98
CA LEU A 59 -8.12 -37.79 -24.12
C LEU A 59 -8.62 -36.40 -24.54
N THR A 60 -8.23 -36.02 -25.75
CA THR A 60 -8.76 -34.94 -26.58
C THR A 60 -10.19 -35.20 -27.03
N MET A 61 -11.03 -34.17 -27.06
CA MET A 61 -12.03 -34.02 -28.11
C MET A 61 -12.25 -32.53 -28.45
N LYS A 62 -11.87 -32.17 -29.67
CA LYS A 62 -12.28 -30.96 -30.37
C LYS A 62 -13.71 -31.16 -30.88
N GLY A 63 -14.52 -30.11 -30.81
CA GLY A 63 -15.83 -30.06 -31.45
C GLY A 63 -16.24 -28.61 -31.70
N SER A 64 -15.89 -28.10 -32.88
CA SER A 64 -16.42 -26.85 -33.42
C SER A 64 -17.72 -27.15 -34.16
N VAL A 65 -18.79 -26.43 -33.87
CA VAL A 65 -19.92 -26.26 -34.80
C VAL A 65 -20.34 -24.79 -34.77
N ALA A 66 -20.07 -24.12 -35.88
CA ALA A 66 -20.66 -22.85 -36.26
C ALA A 66 -22.00 -23.12 -36.93
N ILE A 67 -23.04 -22.37 -36.56
CA ILE A 67 -24.24 -22.20 -37.39
C ILE A 67 -24.46 -20.70 -37.54
N ALA A 68 -24.31 -20.24 -38.78
CA ALA A 68 -24.68 -18.93 -39.25
C ALA A 68 -26.20 -18.86 -39.45
N ALA A 69 -26.82 -17.78 -38.99
CA ALA A 69 -28.13 -17.35 -39.46
C ALA A 69 -28.05 -15.86 -39.83
N ALA A 70 -28.18 -15.59 -41.13
CA ALA A 70 -28.27 -14.26 -41.71
C ALA A 70 -29.68 -13.69 -41.51
N SER A 71 -29.80 -12.42 -41.15
CA SER A 71 -31.06 -11.67 -41.22
C SER A 71 -30.78 -10.18 -41.45
N ALA A 72 -31.19 -9.74 -42.63
CA ALA A 72 -31.62 -8.41 -43.09
C ALA A 72 -30.96 -7.14 -42.49
N ALA A 73 -30.33 -6.39 -43.41
CA ALA A 73 -29.86 -5.03 -43.23
C ALA A 73 -31.01 -4.03 -42.98
N LEU A 74 -30.85 -3.21 -41.95
CA LEU A 74 -31.44 -1.87 -41.83
C LEU A 74 -30.27 -0.90 -41.66
N ALA A 75 -29.96 -0.17 -42.73
CA ALA A 75 -28.94 0.87 -42.73
C ALA A 75 -29.42 2.04 -41.85
N SER A 76 -28.92 2.07 -40.62
CA SER A 76 -28.90 3.26 -39.77
C SER A 76 -27.47 3.74 -39.75
N ALA A 77 -27.21 4.95 -40.26
CA ALA A 77 -25.91 5.59 -40.15
C ALA A 77 -25.64 5.93 -38.68
N ALA A 78 -25.17 4.95 -37.91
CA ALA A 78 -24.62 5.14 -36.58
C ALA A 78 -23.11 5.33 -36.74
N ALA A 79 -22.61 6.51 -36.37
CA ALA A 79 -21.20 6.77 -36.26
C ALA A 79 -20.57 5.69 -35.37
N THR A 80 -19.65 4.89 -35.92
CA THR A 80 -18.83 3.97 -35.13
C THR A 80 -18.06 4.80 -34.10
N PRO A 81 -18.09 4.47 -32.79
CA PRO A 81 -17.17 5.09 -31.88
C PRO A 81 -15.76 4.76 -32.37
N ALA A 82 -14.97 5.81 -32.62
CA ALA A 82 -13.56 5.66 -32.95
C ALA A 82 -12.93 4.77 -31.88
N LYS A 83 -12.34 3.65 -32.30
CA LYS A 83 -11.50 2.82 -31.45
C LYS A 83 -10.30 3.70 -31.09
N ILE A 84 -10.36 4.37 -29.94
CA ILE A 84 -9.18 5.03 -29.38
C ILE A 84 -8.27 3.90 -28.95
N GLU A 85 -7.37 3.50 -29.84
CA GLU A 85 -6.22 2.70 -29.44
C GLU A 85 -5.41 3.60 -28.49
N ALA A 86 -5.40 3.22 -27.21
CA ALA A 86 -4.54 3.84 -26.23
C ALA A 86 -3.12 3.80 -26.78
N ARG A 87 -2.55 4.97 -27.03
CA ARG A 87 -1.17 5.12 -27.42
C ARG A 87 -0.35 4.75 -26.19
N GLN A 88 0.10 3.48 -26.12
CA GLN A 88 1.11 3.05 -25.16
C GLN A 88 2.40 3.82 -25.45
N SER A 89 2.55 4.97 -24.81
CA SER A 89 3.85 5.57 -24.52
C SER A 89 4.15 5.25 -23.06
N GLY A 90 4.43 3.97 -22.79
CA GLY A 90 4.99 3.53 -21.53
C GLY A 90 6.46 3.22 -21.76
N THR A 91 7.34 4.01 -21.16
CA THR A 91 8.70 3.59 -20.84
C THR A 91 8.57 2.43 -19.86
N SER A 92 8.62 1.19 -20.36
CA SER A 92 8.66 0.02 -19.49
C SER A 92 9.96 0.04 -18.68
N SER A 93 9.89 0.37 -17.39
CA SER A 93 10.96 0.07 -16.42
C SER A 93 10.94 -1.44 -16.13
N GLY A 94 11.23 -2.23 -17.17
CA GLY A 94 10.90 -3.66 -17.26
C GLY A 94 11.80 -4.60 -16.46
N SER A 95 11.88 -4.42 -15.14
CA SER A 95 12.60 -5.39 -14.28
C SER A 95 11.73 -6.03 -13.20
N LEU A 96 10.65 -5.38 -12.73
CA LEU A 96 9.82 -5.91 -11.65
C LEU A 96 8.40 -6.26 -12.07
N PRO A 97 7.89 -7.46 -11.71
CA PRO A 97 6.51 -7.81 -11.93
C PRO A 97 5.58 -6.91 -11.11
N THR A 98 4.55 -6.35 -11.72
CA THR A 98 3.52 -5.61 -10.99
C THR A 98 2.87 -6.49 -9.93
N VAL A 99 2.66 -5.95 -8.73
CA VAL A 99 1.97 -6.66 -7.66
C VAL A 99 0.45 -6.51 -7.78
N THR A 100 -0.26 -7.61 -7.59
CA THR A 100 -1.72 -7.71 -7.64
C THR A 100 -2.28 -8.36 -6.37
N VAL A 101 -3.58 -8.22 -6.12
CA VAL A 101 -4.28 -8.90 -5.02
C VAL A 101 -5.05 -10.10 -5.57
N LYS A 102 -4.87 -11.28 -4.95
CA LYS A 102 -5.69 -12.48 -5.20
C LYS A 102 -6.11 -13.07 -3.85
N GLY A 103 -7.41 -13.05 -3.56
CA GLY A 103 -7.92 -13.44 -2.24
C GLY A 103 -7.33 -12.55 -1.13
N ASN A 104 -6.74 -13.17 -0.11
CA ASN A 104 -6.16 -12.47 1.04
C ASN A 104 -4.64 -12.28 0.97
N ALA A 105 -4.04 -12.28 -0.23
CA ALA A 105 -2.61 -12.12 -0.39
C ALA A 105 -2.23 -11.29 -1.63
N PHE A 106 -1.04 -10.70 -1.56
CA PHE A 106 -0.39 -10.05 -2.69
C PHE A 106 0.38 -11.06 -3.53
N PHE A 107 0.47 -10.81 -4.83
CA PHE A 107 1.20 -11.64 -5.79
C PHE A 107 1.99 -10.80 -6.77
N ALA A 108 3.28 -11.11 -6.89
CA ALA A 108 4.18 -10.64 -7.94
C ALA A 108 4.15 -11.68 -9.07
N GLY A 109 3.31 -11.45 -10.08
CA GLY A 109 2.94 -12.49 -11.06
C GLY A 109 2.19 -13.65 -10.39
N ASP A 110 2.81 -14.83 -10.36
CA ASP A 110 2.25 -16.03 -9.71
C ASP A 110 2.88 -16.34 -8.35
N GLU A 111 3.92 -15.60 -7.95
CA GLU A 111 4.57 -15.78 -6.65
C GLU A 111 3.90 -14.93 -5.59
N ARG A 112 3.62 -15.53 -4.43
CA ARG A 112 3.07 -14.79 -3.29
C ARG A 112 4.11 -13.76 -2.81
N PHE A 113 3.68 -12.51 -2.75
CA PHE A 113 4.51 -11.39 -2.34
C PHE A 113 4.32 -11.09 -0.85
N TYR A 114 5.41 -11.12 -0.08
CA TYR A 114 5.43 -10.68 1.31
C TYR A 114 6.18 -9.35 1.41
N ILE A 115 5.55 -8.37 2.06
CA ILE A 115 6.18 -7.07 2.30
C ILE A 115 7.23 -7.24 3.39
N ARG A 116 8.46 -6.85 3.07
CA ARG A 116 9.58 -6.68 4.01
C ARG A 116 10.08 -5.27 3.80
N GLY A 117 9.48 -4.33 4.52
CA GLY A 117 9.65 -2.91 4.23
C GLY A 117 10.11 -2.08 5.40
N VAL A 118 10.42 -0.82 5.09
CA VAL A 118 10.70 0.24 6.05
C VAL A 118 9.95 1.51 5.64
N ASP A 119 9.61 2.31 6.64
CA ASP A 119 9.15 3.67 6.42
C ASP A 119 10.31 4.56 5.97
N TYR A 120 10.12 5.30 4.89
CA TYR A 120 11.12 6.17 4.29
C TYR A 120 10.55 7.57 4.06
N GLN A 121 10.61 8.42 5.09
CA GLN A 121 10.24 9.83 5.02
C GLN A 121 11.26 10.68 5.79
N PRO A 122 12.26 11.26 5.10
CA PRO A 122 13.18 12.23 5.69
C PRO A 122 12.42 13.45 6.25
N GLY A 123 12.99 14.07 7.29
CA GLY A 123 12.42 15.22 7.99
C GLY A 123 11.23 14.91 8.92
N GLY A 124 10.58 13.75 8.75
CA GLY A 124 9.45 13.33 9.56
C GLY A 124 8.25 14.27 9.40
N SER A 125 7.34 14.27 10.38
CA SER A 125 6.07 15.00 10.30
C SER A 125 6.23 16.53 10.19
N SER A 126 7.34 17.07 10.69
CA SER A 126 7.57 18.52 10.80
C SER A 126 8.24 19.15 9.57
N ASP A 127 8.82 18.34 8.69
CA ASP A 127 9.53 18.80 7.49
C ASP A 127 9.53 17.70 6.43
N ALA A 128 8.33 17.23 6.06
CA ALA A 128 8.17 16.10 5.15
C ALA A 128 8.70 16.46 3.74
N GLU A 129 9.96 16.12 3.49
CA GLU A 129 10.58 16.21 2.17
C GLU A 129 10.10 15.04 1.30
N ASP A 130 9.87 15.27 0.01
CA ASP A 130 9.65 14.19 -0.95
C ASP A 130 10.96 13.44 -1.20
N PRO A 131 11.13 12.21 -0.68
CA PRO A 131 12.38 11.48 -0.84
C PRO A 131 12.54 10.89 -2.24
N ILE A 132 11.44 10.74 -2.98
CA ILE A 132 11.43 10.13 -4.31
C ILE A 132 11.86 11.18 -5.35
N ALA A 133 11.56 12.45 -5.14
CA ALA A 133 12.02 13.54 -6.00
C ALA A 133 13.49 13.96 -5.76
N ASN A 134 14.15 13.45 -4.71
CA ASN A 134 15.54 13.76 -4.39
C ASN A 134 16.49 12.62 -4.81
N VAL A 135 16.99 12.71 -6.04
CA VAL A 135 17.86 11.70 -6.67
C VAL A 135 19.09 11.37 -5.81
N GLU A 136 19.78 12.37 -5.27
CA GLU A 136 21.02 12.15 -4.49
C GLU A 136 20.75 11.41 -3.19
N SER A 137 19.70 11.80 -2.46
CA SER A 137 19.28 11.09 -1.24
C SER A 137 18.79 9.68 -1.55
N CYS A 138 17.95 9.52 -2.56
CA CYS A 138 17.44 8.22 -2.98
C CYS A 138 18.58 7.26 -3.38
N LYS A 139 19.55 7.72 -4.18
CA LYS A 139 20.72 6.93 -4.57
C LYS A 139 21.55 6.47 -3.38
N ARG A 140 21.78 7.35 -2.41
CA ARG A 140 22.48 7.01 -1.16
C ARG A 140 21.72 5.95 -0.37
N ASP A 141 20.41 6.12 -0.21
CA ASP A 141 19.60 5.30 0.69
C ASP A 141 19.24 3.94 0.09
N VAL A 142 19.07 3.85 -1.24
CA VAL A 142 18.90 2.56 -1.96
C VAL A 142 20.06 1.61 -1.69
N ALA A 143 21.29 2.11 -1.55
CA ALA A 143 22.43 1.27 -1.19
C ALA A 143 22.28 0.64 0.20
N GLU A 144 21.68 1.36 1.16
CA GLU A 144 21.41 0.84 2.50
C GLU A 144 20.20 -0.10 2.51
N PHE A 145 19.16 0.20 1.72
CA PHE A 145 18.00 -0.69 1.55
C PHE A 145 18.41 -2.08 1.04
N LYS A 146 19.35 -2.15 0.09
CA LYS A 146 19.90 -3.41 -0.39
C LYS A 146 20.65 -4.19 0.70
N LYS A 147 21.37 -3.50 1.60
CA LYS A 147 22.04 -4.16 2.75
C LYS A 147 21.04 -4.68 3.78
N LEU A 148 19.94 -3.95 4.00
CA LEU A 148 18.85 -4.38 4.87
C LEU A 148 18.05 -5.55 4.27
N GLY A 149 18.10 -5.73 2.95
CA GLY A 149 17.39 -6.82 2.25
C GLY A 149 15.88 -6.58 2.17
N ILE A 150 15.46 -5.32 2.21
CA ILE A 150 14.04 -4.93 2.08
C ILE A 150 13.59 -5.00 0.62
N ASN A 151 12.29 -5.15 0.40
CA ASN A 151 11.68 -5.12 -0.93
C ASN A 151 10.62 -4.03 -1.07
N THR A 152 10.36 -3.24 -0.02
CA THR A 152 9.32 -2.21 -0.04
C THR A 152 9.78 -1.01 0.78
N VAL A 153 9.51 0.20 0.29
CA VAL A 153 9.55 1.42 1.11
C VAL A 153 8.15 1.99 1.21
N ARG A 154 7.76 2.45 2.40
CA ARG A 154 6.54 3.25 2.58
C ARG A 154 6.90 4.74 2.62
N VAL A 155 6.26 5.53 1.78
CA VAL A 155 6.40 6.99 1.75
C VAL A 155 5.05 7.61 2.07
N TYR A 156 5.06 8.57 2.98
CA TYR A 156 3.85 9.21 3.53
C TYR A 156 3.45 10.47 2.78
N THR A 157 4.39 11.11 2.08
CA THR A 157 4.17 12.37 1.37
C THR A 157 5.16 12.53 0.22
N VAL A 158 4.63 12.96 -0.92
CA VAL A 158 5.36 13.30 -2.14
C VAL A 158 4.83 14.62 -2.71
N ASP A 159 5.64 15.30 -3.52
CA ASP A 159 5.22 16.44 -4.34
C ASP A 159 4.86 15.93 -5.74
N ASN A 160 3.55 15.78 -6.00
CA ASN A 160 3.02 15.27 -7.26
C ASN A 160 3.24 16.19 -8.48
N THR A 161 3.95 17.31 -8.33
CA THR A 161 4.38 18.18 -9.44
C THR A 161 5.83 17.93 -9.87
N LYS A 162 6.57 17.10 -9.13
CA LYS A 162 7.98 16.77 -9.39
C LYS A 162 8.12 15.52 -10.27
N ASP A 163 9.32 15.36 -10.81
CA ASP A 163 9.73 14.16 -11.50
C ASP A 163 10.22 13.12 -10.49
N HIS A 164 9.80 11.87 -10.68
CA HIS A 164 10.13 10.74 -9.80
C HIS A 164 10.83 9.60 -10.56
N ASP A 165 11.08 9.78 -11.87
CA ASP A 165 11.49 8.70 -12.78
C ASP A 165 12.81 8.06 -12.33
N GLU A 166 13.81 8.88 -11.98
CA GLU A 166 15.15 8.40 -11.67
C GLU A 166 15.18 7.60 -10.36
N CYS A 167 14.51 8.08 -9.31
CA CYS A 167 14.44 7.34 -8.04
C CYS A 167 13.58 6.07 -8.16
N MET A 168 12.42 6.15 -8.83
CA MET A 168 11.58 4.98 -9.05
C MET A 168 12.31 3.90 -9.86
N SER A 169 13.13 4.30 -10.84
CA SER A 169 14.01 3.39 -11.59
C SER A 169 15.08 2.77 -10.71
N MET A 170 15.75 3.56 -9.85
CA MET A 170 16.73 3.03 -8.90
C MET A 170 16.13 2.05 -7.89
N LEU A 171 14.91 2.31 -7.40
CA LEU A 171 14.17 1.39 -6.55
C LEU A 171 13.84 0.10 -7.33
N ALA A 172 13.36 0.22 -8.57
CA ALA A 172 13.03 -0.93 -9.41
C ALA A 172 14.25 -1.82 -9.68
N ASP A 173 15.38 -1.22 -10.05
CA ASP A 173 16.67 -1.92 -10.27
C ASP A 173 17.19 -2.60 -9.00
N ALA A 174 16.81 -2.09 -7.82
CA ALA A 174 17.13 -2.69 -6.54
C ALA A 174 16.13 -3.77 -6.08
N GLY A 175 15.06 -4.01 -6.83
CA GLY A 175 14.01 -4.95 -6.46
C GLY A 175 13.04 -4.42 -5.39
N ILE A 176 12.91 -3.10 -5.29
CA ILE A 176 12.17 -2.40 -4.25
C ILE A 176 10.92 -1.75 -4.84
N TYR A 177 9.79 -1.98 -4.17
CA TYR A 177 8.50 -1.38 -4.49
C TYR A 177 8.18 -0.18 -3.57
N LEU A 178 7.32 0.70 -4.05
CA LEU A 178 6.82 1.86 -3.31
C LEU A 178 5.38 1.60 -2.82
N ALA A 179 5.18 1.61 -1.52
CA ALA A 179 3.85 1.77 -0.91
C ALA A 179 3.64 3.27 -0.60
N LEU A 180 2.65 3.90 -1.22
CA LEU A 180 2.52 5.36 -1.16
C LEU A 180 1.20 5.79 -0.52
N ASP A 181 1.28 6.63 0.52
CA ASP A 181 0.14 7.41 0.97
C ASP A 181 -0.13 8.52 -0.07
N VAL A 182 -1.34 8.53 -0.67
CA VAL A 182 -1.70 9.57 -1.66
C VAL A 182 -2.11 10.90 -1.00
N ASN A 183 -2.27 10.87 0.32
CA ASN A 183 -2.59 12.02 1.15
C ASN A 183 -1.31 12.81 1.46
N THR A 184 -1.47 14.08 1.82
CA THR A 184 -0.38 14.92 2.32
C THR A 184 -0.84 15.63 3.60
N PRO A 185 0.05 16.24 4.40
CA PRO A 185 -0.35 17.04 5.56
C PRO A 185 -1.36 18.14 5.20
N LYS A 186 -1.27 18.68 3.99
CA LYS A 186 -2.18 19.71 3.47
C LYS A 186 -3.50 19.13 2.91
N TYR A 187 -3.45 17.96 2.30
CA TYR A 187 -4.58 17.32 1.63
C TYR A 187 -4.84 15.94 2.25
N SER A 188 -5.66 15.93 3.30
CA SER A 188 -6.06 14.74 4.05
C SER A 188 -7.45 14.92 4.67
N ILE A 189 -8.09 13.82 5.05
CA ILE A 189 -9.32 13.86 5.85
C ILE A 189 -9.00 14.40 7.24
N ASN A 190 -9.61 15.51 7.60
CA ASN A 190 -9.54 16.08 8.94
C ASN A 190 -10.49 15.32 9.86
N ARG A 191 -9.94 14.61 10.85
CA ARG A 191 -10.73 13.82 11.81
C ARG A 191 -11.74 14.65 12.63
N GLY A 192 -11.47 15.94 12.85
CA GLY A 192 -12.38 16.85 13.56
C GLY A 192 -13.53 17.36 12.69
N SER A 193 -13.34 17.42 11.37
CA SER A 193 -14.34 17.88 10.40
C SER A 193 -14.30 17.02 9.10
N PRO A 194 -14.61 15.72 9.19
CA PRO A 194 -14.39 14.80 8.08
C PRO A 194 -15.30 15.10 6.86
N ALA A 195 -16.50 15.63 7.11
CA ALA A 195 -17.43 16.04 6.06
C ALA A 195 -16.91 17.20 5.20
N GLU A 196 -16.32 18.21 5.85
CA GLU A 196 -15.87 19.43 5.17
C GLU A 196 -14.53 19.21 4.46
N SER A 197 -13.67 18.37 5.03
CA SER A 197 -12.36 18.03 4.44
C SER A 197 -12.44 17.07 3.26
N TYR A 198 -13.54 16.31 3.11
CA TYR A 198 -13.82 15.52 1.92
C TYR A 198 -14.48 16.40 0.85
N ASN A 199 -13.66 17.00 -0.02
CA ASN A 199 -14.11 17.91 -1.08
C ASN A 199 -13.32 17.68 -2.38
N ASP A 200 -13.71 18.41 -3.43
CA ASP A 200 -13.15 18.31 -4.78
C ASP A 200 -11.67 18.71 -4.85
N VAL A 201 -11.25 19.75 -4.13
CA VAL A 201 -9.83 20.16 -4.07
C VAL A 201 -8.97 19.06 -3.48
N TYR A 202 -9.43 18.43 -2.40
CA TYR A 202 -8.76 17.28 -1.79
C TYR A 202 -8.67 16.08 -2.76
N LEU A 203 -9.77 15.69 -3.38
CA LEU A 203 -9.79 14.57 -4.32
C LEU A 203 -8.90 14.82 -5.55
N GLN A 204 -8.88 16.05 -6.08
CA GLN A 204 -8.00 16.43 -7.20
C GLN A 204 -6.52 16.27 -6.83
N SER A 205 -6.11 16.64 -5.61
CA SER A 205 -4.73 16.41 -5.16
C SER A 205 -4.38 14.93 -5.12
N LEU A 206 -5.29 14.09 -4.64
CA LEU A 206 -5.07 12.64 -4.57
C LEU A 206 -4.96 12.01 -5.97
N PHE A 207 -5.84 12.42 -6.89
CA PHE A 207 -5.81 11.95 -8.28
C PHE A 207 -4.56 12.39 -9.02
N ALA A 208 -4.05 13.60 -8.76
CA ALA A 208 -2.76 14.04 -9.30
C ALA A 208 -1.59 13.17 -8.80
N THR A 209 -1.61 12.77 -7.52
CA THR A 209 -0.63 11.81 -7.00
C THR A 209 -0.76 10.43 -7.66
N VAL A 210 -1.98 9.94 -7.90
CA VAL A 210 -2.19 8.70 -8.65
C VAL A 210 -1.62 8.83 -10.07
N ASP A 211 -1.89 9.93 -10.78
CA ASP A 211 -1.40 10.16 -12.14
C ASP A 211 0.14 10.17 -12.21
N ALA A 212 0.80 10.75 -11.21
CA ALA A 212 2.26 10.80 -11.13
C ALA A 212 2.91 9.42 -10.92
N PHE A 213 2.21 8.48 -10.25
CA PHE A 213 2.80 7.20 -9.83
C PHE A 213 2.20 5.95 -10.49
N ALA A 214 1.10 6.07 -11.22
CA ALA A 214 0.38 4.91 -11.76
C ALA A 214 1.14 4.15 -12.85
N ASN A 215 2.07 4.82 -13.53
CA ASN A 215 2.82 4.24 -14.64
C ASN A 215 4.08 3.48 -14.21
N TYR A 216 4.50 3.58 -12.94
CA TYR A 216 5.63 2.78 -12.44
C TYR A 216 5.16 1.38 -12.07
N ASP A 217 5.81 0.36 -12.62
CA ASP A 217 5.48 -1.04 -12.32
C ASP A 217 5.73 -1.41 -10.85
N ASN A 218 6.71 -0.74 -10.22
CA ASN A 218 7.06 -0.92 -8.82
C ASN A 218 6.25 -0.04 -7.84
N THR A 219 5.21 0.68 -8.28
CA THR A 219 4.21 1.22 -7.34
C THR A 219 3.39 0.07 -6.76
N LEU A 220 3.69 -0.35 -5.54
CA LEU A 220 3.06 -1.51 -4.89
C LEU A 220 1.56 -1.30 -4.70
N LEU A 221 1.22 -0.20 -4.05
CA LEU A 221 -0.13 0.09 -3.55
C LEU A 221 -0.27 1.57 -3.18
N PHE A 222 -1.51 2.01 -3.01
CA PHE A 222 -1.84 3.32 -2.46
C PHE A 222 -2.59 3.22 -1.13
N PHE A 223 -2.22 4.05 -0.16
CA PHE A 223 -3.01 4.26 1.06
C PHE A 223 -3.98 5.43 0.88
N SER A 224 -5.28 5.15 1.04
CA SER A 224 -6.36 6.14 1.02
C SER A 224 -6.42 7.01 2.27
N GLY A 225 -5.72 6.62 3.34
CA GLY A 225 -5.53 7.41 4.56
C GLY A 225 -4.64 6.69 5.57
N ASN A 226 -4.16 7.44 6.55
CA ASN A 226 -3.34 6.94 7.64
C ASN A 226 -3.87 7.43 9.00
N GLU A 227 -4.29 6.51 9.86
CA GLU A 227 -4.73 6.75 11.24
C GLU A 227 -5.74 7.90 11.39
N VAL A 228 -6.64 8.08 10.41
CA VAL A 228 -7.70 9.09 10.49
C VAL A 228 -8.60 8.76 11.68
N ILE A 229 -9.01 7.48 11.78
CA ILE A 229 -9.64 6.90 12.96
C ILE A 229 -8.54 6.38 13.89
N ASN A 230 -8.24 7.14 14.94
CA ASN A 230 -7.19 6.83 15.92
C ASN A 230 -7.73 6.57 17.34
N SER A 231 -9.04 6.57 17.50
CA SER A 231 -9.74 6.44 18.79
C SER A 231 -11.22 6.11 18.57
N ASP A 232 -11.93 5.72 19.64
CA ASP A 232 -13.36 5.39 19.55
C ASP A 232 -14.24 6.58 19.16
N ASN A 233 -13.81 7.80 19.52
CA ASN A 233 -14.55 9.03 19.21
C ASN A 233 -14.31 9.57 17.78
N THR A 234 -13.43 8.96 16.98
CA THR A 234 -13.15 9.37 15.59
C THR A 234 -13.74 8.41 14.55
N THR A 235 -14.55 7.44 14.97
CA THR A 235 -15.19 6.43 14.10
C THR A 235 -16.14 7.02 13.05
N ASN A 236 -16.65 8.24 13.28
CA ASN A 236 -17.43 9.01 12.31
C ASN A 236 -16.66 9.35 11.02
N CYS A 237 -15.32 9.19 10.99
CA CYS A 237 -14.51 9.40 9.79
C CYS A 237 -14.51 8.19 8.84
N ALA A 238 -14.93 7.01 9.30
CA ALA A 238 -14.86 5.77 8.53
C ALA A 238 -15.59 5.84 7.16
N PRO A 239 -16.80 6.43 7.04
CA PRO A 239 -17.46 6.58 5.75
C PRO A 239 -16.64 7.40 4.73
N TYR A 240 -15.91 8.41 5.20
CA TYR A 240 -15.11 9.29 4.34
C TYR A 240 -13.85 8.60 3.85
N VAL A 241 -13.12 7.91 4.73
CA VAL A 241 -11.96 7.08 4.35
C VAL A 241 -12.35 6.01 3.33
N LYS A 242 -13.52 5.38 3.53
CA LYS A 242 -14.07 4.41 2.58
C LYS A 242 -14.47 5.03 1.25
N ALA A 243 -15.05 6.24 1.28
CA ALA A 243 -15.35 7.00 0.06
C ALA A 243 -14.08 7.36 -0.72
N VAL A 244 -13.00 7.78 -0.04
CA VAL A 244 -11.71 8.04 -0.68
C VAL A 244 -11.15 6.77 -1.33
N THR A 245 -11.22 5.64 -0.64
CA THR A 245 -10.79 4.34 -1.21
C THR A 245 -11.56 4.02 -2.48
N ARG A 246 -12.89 4.14 -2.45
CA ARG A 246 -13.76 3.95 -3.61
C ARG A 246 -13.37 4.86 -4.77
N ASP A 247 -13.21 6.15 -4.50
CA ASP A 247 -12.98 7.15 -5.55
C ASP A 247 -11.59 7.02 -6.20
N LEU A 248 -10.57 6.67 -5.42
CA LEU A 248 -9.25 6.32 -5.95
C LEU A 248 -9.33 5.12 -6.91
N LYS A 249 -10.02 4.05 -6.50
CA LYS A 249 -10.21 2.86 -7.35
C LYS A 249 -10.98 3.18 -8.63
N GLN A 250 -12.06 3.96 -8.51
CA GLN A 250 -12.84 4.41 -9.67
C GLN A 250 -12.00 5.30 -10.60
N TYR A 251 -11.19 6.21 -10.05
CA TYR A 251 -10.30 7.06 -10.83
C TYR A 251 -9.27 6.22 -11.60
N ILE A 252 -8.54 5.33 -10.91
CA ILE A 252 -7.58 4.40 -11.52
C ILE A 252 -8.22 3.63 -12.68
N GLY A 253 -9.41 3.06 -12.47
CA GLY A 253 -10.16 2.34 -13.51
C GLY A 253 -10.58 3.23 -14.68
N SER A 254 -11.10 4.43 -14.40
CA SER A 254 -11.57 5.37 -15.44
C SER A 254 -10.43 5.91 -16.33
N ARG A 255 -9.21 5.97 -15.78
CA ARG A 255 -8.00 6.39 -16.50
C ARG A 255 -7.38 5.27 -17.32
N GLY A 256 -7.84 4.02 -17.15
CA GLY A 256 -7.27 2.86 -17.83
C GLY A 256 -5.89 2.47 -17.30
N TYR A 257 -5.54 2.90 -16.08
CA TYR A 257 -4.32 2.45 -15.42
C TYR A 257 -4.44 0.98 -15.02
N ARG A 258 -3.30 0.34 -14.72
CA ARG A 258 -3.31 -0.99 -14.11
C ARG A 258 -4.04 -0.93 -12.77
N SER A 259 -4.60 -2.05 -12.32
CA SER A 259 -5.32 -2.14 -11.04
C SER A 259 -4.36 -2.12 -9.85
N ILE A 260 -3.83 -0.95 -9.52
CA ILE A 260 -2.99 -0.72 -8.34
C ILE A 260 -3.87 -0.88 -7.09
N PRO A 261 -3.50 -1.75 -6.12
CA PRO A 261 -4.28 -1.95 -4.90
C PRO A 261 -4.42 -0.65 -4.10
N VAL A 262 -5.63 -0.36 -3.63
CA VAL A 262 -5.92 0.77 -2.73
C VAL A 262 -6.49 0.26 -1.41
N GLY A 263 -5.90 0.69 -0.30
CA GLY A 263 -6.28 0.26 1.04
C GLY A 263 -6.04 1.34 2.08
N TYR A 264 -6.28 1.02 3.34
CA TYR A 264 -6.22 1.99 4.44
C TYR A 264 -5.24 1.52 5.53
N SER A 265 -4.47 2.47 6.08
CA SER A 265 -3.58 2.27 7.22
C SER A 265 -4.25 2.77 8.49
N ALA A 266 -4.74 1.86 9.32
CA ALA A 266 -5.43 2.16 10.58
C ALA A 266 -4.47 2.28 11.77
N ALA A 267 -4.91 2.95 12.82
CA ALA A 267 -4.23 2.87 14.12
C ALA A 267 -4.60 1.56 14.84
N ASP A 268 -3.71 1.03 15.70
CA ASP A 268 -3.97 -0.19 16.47
C ASP A 268 -4.88 0.05 17.70
N VAL A 269 -6.11 0.50 17.47
CA VAL A 269 -7.10 0.76 18.52
C VAL A 269 -7.76 -0.55 18.94
N GLU A 270 -7.44 -1.05 20.13
CA GLU A 270 -7.89 -2.37 20.64
C GLU A 270 -9.40 -2.60 20.53
N SER A 271 -10.19 -1.60 20.94
CA SER A 271 -11.65 -1.64 20.95
C SER A 271 -12.30 -1.76 19.58
N ASN A 272 -11.64 -1.32 18.49
CA ASN A 272 -12.29 -1.22 17.18
C ASN A 272 -11.47 -1.76 15.99
N ARG A 273 -10.22 -2.20 16.18
CA ARG A 273 -9.33 -2.62 15.07
C ARG A 273 -9.98 -3.63 14.11
N TYR A 274 -10.69 -4.62 14.67
CA TYR A 274 -11.31 -5.68 13.88
C TYR A 274 -12.58 -5.18 13.18
N ASP A 275 -13.39 -4.39 13.89
CA ASP A 275 -14.59 -3.80 13.31
C ASP A 275 -14.25 -2.81 12.20
N MET A 276 -13.15 -2.05 12.35
CA MET A 276 -12.60 -1.18 11.32
C MET A 276 -12.15 -1.99 10.09
N ALA A 277 -11.42 -3.09 10.29
CA ALA A 277 -11.04 -3.98 9.20
C ALA A 277 -12.27 -4.54 8.46
N GLN A 278 -13.28 -5.03 9.20
CA GLN A 278 -14.54 -5.50 8.63
C GLN A 278 -15.31 -4.39 7.90
N TYR A 279 -15.31 -3.17 8.45
CA TYR A 279 -15.95 -2.02 7.82
C TYR A 279 -15.29 -1.65 6.49
N MET A 280 -13.97 -1.64 6.42
CA MET A 280 -13.23 -1.38 5.17
C MET A 280 -13.40 -2.52 4.15
N ASN A 281 -13.72 -3.73 4.62
CA ASN A 281 -13.90 -4.91 3.79
C ASN A 281 -15.36 -5.15 3.31
N CYS A 282 -16.36 -4.56 3.97
CA CYS A 282 -17.76 -4.81 3.62
C CYS A 282 -18.22 -4.00 2.39
N GLY A 283 -19.39 -4.34 1.82
CA GLY A 283 -19.97 -3.64 0.67
C GLY A 283 -19.61 -4.27 -0.67
N THR A 284 -19.78 -3.51 -1.75
CA THR A 284 -19.47 -3.95 -3.12
C THR A 284 -17.97 -3.88 -3.41
N ASP A 285 -17.50 -4.63 -4.41
CA ASP A 285 -16.07 -4.74 -4.73
C ASP A 285 -15.42 -3.40 -5.15
N ASP A 286 -16.20 -2.46 -5.68
CA ASP A 286 -15.74 -1.10 -6.00
C ASP A 286 -15.56 -0.21 -4.76
N GLN A 287 -16.18 -0.56 -3.63
CA GLN A 287 -16.16 0.23 -2.40
C GLN A 287 -15.26 -0.33 -1.30
N ARG A 288 -15.06 -1.65 -1.28
CA ARG A 288 -14.15 -2.30 -0.32
C ARG A 288 -12.70 -1.95 -0.63
N SER A 289 -11.87 -1.89 0.40
CA SER A 289 -10.42 -1.84 0.25
C SER A 289 -9.88 -3.10 -0.42
N ASP A 290 -8.78 -2.97 -1.15
CA ASP A 290 -8.07 -4.11 -1.75
C ASP A 290 -7.16 -4.80 -0.73
N PHE A 291 -6.78 -4.10 0.33
CA PHE A 291 -6.04 -4.61 1.49
C PHE A 291 -6.39 -3.78 2.74
N PHE A 292 -6.09 -4.29 3.92
CA PHE A 292 -6.17 -3.53 5.16
C PHE A 292 -4.83 -3.55 5.87
N ALA A 293 -4.49 -2.42 6.47
CA ALA A 293 -3.25 -2.26 7.19
C ALA A 293 -3.49 -1.64 8.56
N PHE A 294 -2.64 -1.93 9.53
CA PHE A 294 -2.63 -1.19 10.78
C PHE A 294 -1.25 -1.05 11.40
N ASN A 295 -0.98 0.10 12.01
CA ASN A 295 0.31 0.38 12.62
C ASN A 295 0.40 -0.30 13.99
N ASP A 296 1.04 -1.47 14.03
CA ASP A 296 1.18 -2.30 15.23
C ASP A 296 2.50 -2.07 15.96
N TYR A 297 2.41 -1.59 17.21
CA TYR A 297 3.56 -1.37 18.09
C TYR A 297 3.50 -2.24 19.36
N SER A 298 2.73 -3.33 19.37
CA SER A 298 2.55 -4.14 20.60
C SER A 298 3.74 -5.06 20.93
N TRP A 299 4.73 -5.16 20.05
CA TRP A 299 5.96 -5.92 20.29
C TRP A 299 7.11 -5.00 20.74
N CYS A 300 7.39 -4.99 22.04
CA CYS A 300 8.48 -4.20 22.63
C CYS A 300 9.51 -5.13 23.26
N ASP A 301 10.78 -5.06 22.85
CA ASP A 301 11.80 -5.94 23.43
C ASP A 301 12.05 -5.67 24.92
N PRO A 302 12.23 -6.71 25.75
CA PRO A 302 12.07 -8.14 25.41
C PRO A 302 10.58 -8.56 25.38
N SER A 303 10.17 -9.27 24.34
CA SER A 303 8.81 -9.83 24.19
C SER A 303 8.80 -11.19 23.50
N SER A 304 7.62 -11.78 23.34
CA SER A 304 7.37 -13.04 22.64
C SER A 304 6.03 -12.98 21.89
N PHE A 305 5.74 -13.99 21.07
CA PHE A 305 4.49 -14.06 20.28
C PHE A 305 3.22 -13.97 21.13
N THR A 306 3.25 -14.56 22.32
CA THR A 306 2.13 -14.51 23.28
C THR A 306 2.16 -13.25 24.14
N GLN A 307 3.34 -12.77 24.55
CA GLN A 307 3.46 -11.57 25.40
C GLN A 307 3.06 -10.28 24.68
N SER A 308 3.36 -10.17 23.38
CA SER A 308 2.96 -9.04 22.54
C SER A 308 1.46 -9.05 22.16
N GLY A 309 0.77 -10.17 22.41
CA GLY A 309 -0.60 -10.42 21.96
C GLY A 309 -0.74 -10.72 20.47
N TRP A 310 0.37 -10.98 19.76
CA TRP A 310 0.34 -11.31 18.33
C TRP A 310 -0.38 -12.63 18.06
N ASP A 311 -0.30 -13.60 18.97
CA ASP A 311 -1.06 -14.85 18.92
C ASP A 311 -2.57 -14.61 18.79
N GLN A 312 -3.10 -13.71 19.61
CA GLN A 312 -4.52 -13.34 19.60
C GLN A 312 -4.89 -12.57 18.33
N LYS A 313 -4.00 -11.68 17.83
CA LYS A 313 -4.24 -10.96 16.57
C LYS A 313 -4.29 -11.93 15.39
N VAL A 314 -3.32 -12.86 15.29
CA VAL A 314 -3.30 -13.87 14.22
C VAL A 314 -4.55 -14.74 14.26
N GLU A 315 -4.98 -15.19 15.45
CA GLU A 315 -6.22 -15.94 15.60
C GLU A 315 -7.43 -15.12 15.14
N LYS A 316 -7.53 -13.87 15.59
CA LYS A 316 -8.65 -12.96 15.27
C LYS A 316 -8.79 -12.68 13.78
N PHE A 317 -7.67 -12.53 13.06
CA PHE A 317 -7.64 -12.23 11.63
C PHE A 317 -7.50 -13.46 10.72
N SER A 318 -7.49 -14.68 11.28
CA SER A 318 -7.28 -15.94 10.54
C SER A 318 -8.22 -16.15 9.35
N ASN A 319 -9.46 -15.65 9.43
CA ASN A 319 -10.47 -15.74 8.37
C ASN A 319 -10.71 -14.41 7.63
N TYR A 320 -9.81 -13.43 7.77
CA TYR A 320 -9.93 -12.15 7.07
C TYR A 320 -9.64 -12.33 5.57
N SER A 321 -10.50 -11.75 4.72
CA SER A 321 -10.55 -12.07 3.29
C SER A 321 -9.70 -11.17 2.41
N LEU A 322 -9.08 -10.13 2.97
CA LEU A 322 -8.18 -9.22 2.27
C LEU A 322 -6.74 -9.42 2.76
N PRO A 323 -5.73 -9.07 1.95
CA PRO A 323 -4.37 -8.92 2.45
C PRO A 323 -4.34 -8.02 3.69
N LEU A 324 -3.59 -8.48 4.69
CA LEU A 324 -3.36 -7.79 5.94
C LEU A 324 -1.87 -7.44 6.03
N LEU A 325 -1.55 -6.21 6.38
CA LEU A 325 -0.18 -5.72 6.53
C LEU A 325 0.01 -4.78 7.73
#